data_AF-A0A497JUQ7-F1
#
_entry.id   AF-A0A497JUQ7-F1
#
_cell.length_a   1.000
_cell.length_b   1.000
_cell.length_c   1.000
_cell.angle_alpha   90.00
_cell.angle_beta   90.00
_cell.angle_gamma   90.00
#
_symmetry.space_group_name_H-M   'P 1'
#
loop_
_entity.id
_entity.type
_entity.pdbx_description
1 polymer ?
#
loop_
_entity_poly.entity_id
_entity_poly.type
_entity_poly.pdbx_seq_one_letter_code
_entity_poly.pdbx_strand_id
1 'polypeptide(L)'
;MSHTDKVEVMDFLINILKDHEKSLDILITRAEDVIEDDQSPRTVSQNPPPLKITLRDWTEFKDRAIEAELVCFEIMESIFLCKAITSNKVYIYKEKTPEIELEKGEGGDLILSGFNLGDLEEGFLCLNGKLEIGLELVAKKVKRSKDLEHPTHKILHELDARYTKNWLSRELGIHREFIVQGSVD
;
A
#
# COMPACT_ATOMS: atom_id res chain seq x y z
N MET A 1 -37.84 -62.33 -17.80
CA MET A 1 -36.89 -62.22 -16.69
C MET A 1 -37.24 -63.26 -15.67
N SER A 2 -36.34 -64.22 -15.47
CA SER A 2 -36.46 -65.28 -14.47
C SER A 2 -36.43 -64.67 -13.06
N HIS A 3 -36.98 -65.38 -12.08
CA HIS A 3 -36.87 -64.99 -10.68
C HIS A 3 -35.40 -64.90 -10.24
N THR A 4 -34.52 -65.70 -10.86
CA THR A 4 -33.08 -65.71 -10.66
C THR A 4 -32.42 -64.39 -11.10
N ASP A 5 -32.73 -63.90 -12.31
CA ASP A 5 -32.17 -62.65 -12.83
C ASP A 5 -32.51 -61.46 -11.91
N LYS A 6 -33.70 -61.46 -11.32
CA LYS A 6 -34.12 -60.41 -10.37
C LYS A 6 -33.33 -60.49 -9.06
N VAL A 7 -33.00 -61.70 -8.60
CA VAL A 7 -32.17 -61.90 -7.39
C VAL A 7 -30.72 -61.47 -7.66
N GLU A 8 -30.16 -61.81 -8.81
CA GLU A 8 -28.79 -61.40 -9.19
C GLU A 8 -28.66 -59.88 -9.31
N VAL A 9 -29.65 -59.20 -9.89
CA VAL A 9 -29.67 -57.73 -9.97
C VAL A 9 -29.80 -57.10 -8.58
N MET A 10 -30.60 -57.69 -7.68
CA MET A 10 -30.68 -57.21 -6.30
C MET A 10 -29.36 -57.39 -5.56
N ASP A 11 -28.69 -58.54 -5.70
CA ASP A 11 -27.39 -58.79 -5.07
C ASP A 11 -26.32 -57.83 -5.59
N PHE A 12 -26.35 -57.51 -6.88
CA PHE A 12 -25.49 -56.47 -7.46
C PHE A 12 -25.77 -55.08 -6.87
N LEU A 13 -27.04 -54.71 -6.74
CA LEU A 13 -27.43 -53.42 -6.15
C LEU A 13 -27.02 -53.32 -4.68
N ILE A 14 -27.20 -54.41 -3.92
CA ILE A 14 -26.79 -54.50 -2.51
C ILE A 14 -25.28 -54.33 -2.38
N ASN A 15 -24.49 -54.93 -3.26
CA ASN A 15 -23.04 -54.77 -3.25
C ASN A 15 -22.61 -53.33 -3.57
N ILE A 16 -23.24 -52.67 -4.54
CA ILE A 16 -22.97 -51.25 -4.82
C ILE A 16 -23.31 -50.38 -3.61
N LEU A 17 -24.48 -50.61 -3.00
CA LEU A 17 -24.91 -49.85 -1.83
C LEU A 17 -23.95 -50.02 -0.64
N LYS A 18 -23.43 -51.24 -0.40
CA LYS A 18 -22.41 -51.49 0.61
C LYS A 18 -21.09 -50.77 0.32
N ASP A 19 -20.69 -50.71 -0.94
CA ASP A 19 -19.45 -50.02 -1.33
C ASP A 19 -19.60 -48.49 -1.18
N HIS A 20 -20.78 -47.95 -1.47
CA HIS A 20 -21.12 -46.56 -1.22
C HIS A 20 -21.19 -46.23 0.28
N GLU A 21 -21.80 -47.09 1.09
CA GLU A 21 -21.83 -46.96 2.56
C GLU A 21 -20.41 -46.89 3.12
N LYS A 22 -19.55 -47.82 2.72
CA LYS A 22 -18.15 -47.84 3.12
C LYS A 22 -17.38 -46.61 2.64
N SER A 23 -17.66 -46.13 1.43
CA SER A 23 -17.04 -44.91 0.90
C SER A 23 -17.46 -43.67 1.67
N LEU A 24 -18.74 -43.59 2.06
CA LEU A 24 -19.26 -42.51 2.91
C LEU A 24 -18.66 -42.56 4.31
N ASP A 25 -18.53 -43.73 4.93
CA ASP A 25 -17.88 -43.88 6.25
C ASP A 25 -16.42 -43.41 6.22
N ILE A 26 -15.69 -43.72 5.15
CA ILE A 26 -14.31 -43.24 4.95
C ILE A 26 -14.30 -41.71 4.78
N LEU A 27 -15.25 -41.14 4.04
CA LEU A 27 -15.34 -39.69 3.87
C LEU A 27 -15.74 -38.97 5.17
N ILE A 28 -16.62 -39.57 5.97
CA ILE A 28 -17.00 -39.08 7.30
C ILE A 28 -15.80 -39.10 8.23
N THR A 29 -15.08 -40.23 8.31
CA THR A 29 -13.86 -40.34 9.14
C THR A 29 -12.81 -39.30 8.72
N ARG A 30 -12.59 -39.12 7.41
CA ARG A 30 -11.67 -38.08 6.92
C ARG A 30 -12.15 -36.67 7.22
N ALA A 31 -13.46 -36.42 7.21
CA ALA A 31 -14.02 -35.13 7.59
C ALA A 31 -13.87 -34.89 9.10
N GLU A 32 -14.09 -35.91 9.92
CA GLU A 32 -13.86 -35.88 11.37
C GLU A 32 -12.38 -35.63 11.69
N ASP A 33 -11.44 -36.31 11.02
CA ASP A 33 -10.00 -36.06 11.16
C ASP A 33 -9.63 -34.61 10.80
N VAL A 34 -10.22 -34.06 9.71
CA VAL A 34 -10.02 -32.66 9.31
C VAL A 34 -10.65 -31.69 10.32
N ILE A 35 -11.78 -32.05 10.93
CA ILE A 35 -12.46 -31.25 11.96
C ILE A 35 -11.70 -31.32 13.30
N GLU A 36 -11.10 -32.46 13.66
CA GLU A 36 -10.30 -32.59 14.89
C GLU A 36 -8.96 -31.83 14.79
N ASP A 37 -8.33 -31.79 13.61
CA ASP A 37 -7.15 -30.96 13.36
C ASP A 37 -7.50 -29.44 13.45
N ASP A 38 -8.74 -29.08 13.09
CA ASP A 38 -9.32 -27.72 13.17
C ASP A 38 -9.84 -27.34 14.58
N GLN A 39 -9.91 -28.29 15.53
CA GLN A 39 -10.33 -28.05 16.93
C GLN A 39 -9.18 -27.64 17.86
N SER A 40 -7.95 -27.54 17.36
CA SER A 40 -6.99 -26.59 17.94
C SER A 40 -7.47 -25.17 17.61
N PRO A 41 -7.37 -24.17 18.50
CA PRO A 41 -7.95 -22.85 18.23
C PRO A 41 -7.20 -22.13 17.10
N ARG A 42 -7.57 -22.40 15.84
CA ARG A 42 -7.09 -21.72 14.62
C ARG A 42 -8.18 -21.66 13.55
N THR A 43 -9.22 -20.89 13.85
CA THR A 43 -9.87 -19.94 12.93
C THR A 43 -9.97 -20.35 11.45
N VAL A 44 -11.12 -20.91 11.07
CA VAL A 44 -11.96 -20.53 9.92
C VAL A 44 -11.31 -19.46 9.02
N SER A 45 -10.84 -19.84 7.83
CA SER A 45 -10.54 -18.97 6.67
C SER A 45 -10.50 -17.45 6.95
N GLN A 46 -9.38 -16.91 7.40
CA GLN A 46 -9.26 -15.48 7.74
C GLN A 46 -7.93 -14.87 7.31
N ASN A 47 -7.77 -14.63 6.01
CA ASN A 47 -7.08 -13.41 5.59
C ASN A 47 -8.17 -12.38 5.26
N PRO A 48 -8.77 -11.70 6.26
CA PRO A 48 -9.54 -10.51 5.95
C PRO A 48 -8.65 -9.57 5.12
N PRO A 49 -9.20 -8.87 4.10
CA PRO A 49 -8.42 -7.90 3.35
C PRO A 49 -7.75 -6.95 4.35
N PRO A 50 -6.45 -6.67 4.20
CA PRO A 50 -5.69 -6.01 5.23
C PRO A 50 -6.34 -4.67 5.55
N LEU A 51 -6.59 -4.41 6.83
CA LEU A 51 -7.30 -3.22 7.28
C LEU A 51 -6.46 -1.98 6.92
N LYS A 52 -6.99 -1.13 6.03
CA LYS A 52 -6.34 0.11 5.63
C LYS A 52 -6.64 1.21 6.65
N ILE A 53 -5.63 1.68 7.37
CA ILE A 53 -5.73 2.70 8.41
C ILE A 53 -4.99 3.94 7.94
N THR A 54 -5.67 5.06 7.76
CA THR A 54 -5.02 6.33 7.41
C THR A 54 -4.73 7.13 8.67
N LEU A 55 -3.45 7.46 8.87
CA LEU A 55 -2.94 8.22 10.01
C LEU A 55 -2.56 9.63 9.55
N ARG A 56 -2.89 10.62 10.39
CA ARG A 56 -2.53 12.03 10.17
C ARG A 56 -1.30 12.44 10.97
N ASP A 57 -1.04 11.76 12.08
CA ASP A 57 0.11 12.02 12.93
C ASP A 57 1.28 11.15 12.49
N TRP A 58 2.41 11.78 12.20
CA TRP A 58 3.62 11.08 11.77
C TRP A 58 4.21 10.22 12.89
N THR A 59 4.16 10.68 14.14
CA THR A 59 4.70 9.94 15.29
C THR A 59 3.92 8.65 15.48
N GLU A 60 2.58 8.71 15.43
CA GLU A 60 1.74 7.51 15.48
C GLU A 60 2.02 6.58 14.30
N PHE A 61 2.22 7.11 13.09
CA PHE A 61 2.61 6.29 11.94
C PHE A 61 3.95 5.56 12.18
N LYS A 62 4.97 6.26 12.71
CA LYS A 62 6.27 5.67 13.04
C LYS A 62 6.13 4.53 14.02
N ASP A 63 5.40 4.74 15.12
CA ASP A 63 5.20 3.71 16.15
C ASP A 63 4.53 2.44 15.60
N ARG A 64 3.60 2.59 14.65
CA ARG A 64 2.93 1.46 13.99
C ARG A 64 3.75 0.82 12.88
N ALA A 65 4.68 1.56 12.27
CA ALA A 65 5.50 1.10 11.17
C ALA A 65 6.70 0.25 11.62
N ILE A 66 7.04 0.22 12.91
CA ILE A 66 8.15 -0.60 13.44
C ILE A 66 8.02 -2.07 13.05
N GLU A 67 6.79 -2.60 13.04
CA GLU A 67 6.48 -3.99 12.68
C GLU A 67 6.26 -4.18 11.17
N ALA A 68 6.56 -3.18 10.34
CA ALA A 68 6.31 -3.26 8.91
C ALA A 68 7.31 -4.17 8.21
N GLU A 69 6.76 -5.10 7.43
CA GLU A 69 7.51 -6.00 6.56
C GLU A 69 7.96 -5.29 5.27
N LEU A 70 7.19 -4.29 4.84
CA LEU A 70 7.46 -3.48 3.66
C LEU A 70 6.93 -2.06 3.83
N VAL A 71 7.73 -1.08 3.42
CA VAL A 71 7.31 0.32 3.32
C VAL A 71 7.35 0.78 1.87
N CYS A 72 6.27 1.40 1.42
CA CYS A 72 6.13 1.94 0.08
C CYS A 72 5.94 3.45 0.16
N PHE A 73 6.52 4.19 -0.77
CA PHE A 73 6.32 5.63 -0.83
C PHE A 73 6.19 6.14 -2.26
N GLU A 74 5.41 7.20 -2.45
CA GLU A 74 5.22 7.86 -3.74
C GLU A 74 4.73 9.30 -3.56
N ILE A 75 4.79 10.09 -4.64
CA ILE A 75 4.05 11.34 -4.76
C ILE A 75 3.00 11.17 -5.86
N MET A 76 1.74 11.37 -5.51
CA MET A 76 0.62 11.41 -6.44
C MET A 76 -0.08 12.75 -6.32
N GLU A 77 -0.25 13.48 -7.42
CA GLU A 77 -1.03 14.72 -7.45
C GLU A 77 -0.66 15.74 -6.34
N SER A 78 0.63 15.96 -6.10
CA SER A 78 1.13 16.85 -5.03
C SER A 78 0.79 16.37 -3.60
N ILE A 79 0.55 15.07 -3.44
CA ILE A 79 0.39 14.41 -2.14
C ILE A 79 1.48 13.35 -2.01
N PHE A 80 2.28 13.48 -0.95
CA PHE A 80 3.18 12.43 -0.49
C PHE A 80 2.36 11.32 0.18
N LEU A 81 2.60 10.08 -0.23
CA LEU A 81 2.00 8.89 0.32
C LEU A 81 3.10 8.00 0.87
N CYS A 82 2.96 7.56 2.12
CA CYS A 82 3.80 6.53 2.70
C CYS A 82 2.91 5.42 3.27
N LYS A 83 3.14 4.18 2.86
CA LYS A 83 2.39 3.01 3.30
C LYS A 83 3.33 2.07 4.04
N ALA A 84 2.94 1.63 5.23
CA ALA A 84 3.62 0.60 5.99
C ALA A 84 2.74 -0.65 6.04
N ILE A 85 3.26 -1.77 5.56
CA ILE A 85 2.55 -3.04 5.41
C ILE A 85 3.00 -3.97 6.52
N THR A 86 2.05 -4.41 7.34
CA THR A 86 2.25 -5.44 8.36
C THR A 86 1.42 -6.67 8.00
N SER A 87 1.52 -7.75 8.79
CA SER A 87 0.90 -9.03 8.47
C SER A 87 -0.64 -8.98 8.33
N ASN A 88 -1.32 -7.99 8.93
CA ASN A 88 -2.79 -7.86 8.83
C ASN A 88 -3.30 -6.43 8.59
N LYS A 89 -2.44 -5.42 8.50
CA LYS A 89 -2.82 -4.01 8.36
C LYS A 89 -1.95 -3.30 7.34
N VAL A 90 -2.53 -2.28 6.73
CA VAL A 90 -1.77 -1.30 5.94
C VAL A 90 -1.99 0.07 6.56
N TYR A 91 -0.95 0.60 7.18
CA TYR A 91 -0.94 1.96 7.69
C TYR A 91 -0.58 2.92 6.56
N ILE A 92 -1.30 4.03 6.45
CA ILE A 92 -1.14 5.00 5.36
C ILE A 92 -0.96 6.37 5.99
N TYR A 93 0.19 6.98 5.76
CA TYR A 93 0.44 8.38 6.02
C TYR A 93 0.30 9.18 4.72
N LYS A 94 -0.31 10.36 4.82
CA LYS A 94 -0.49 11.27 3.68
C LYS A 94 -0.15 12.69 4.08
N GLU A 95 0.58 13.38 3.22
CA GLU A 95 0.93 14.77 3.42
C GLU A 95 0.89 15.54 2.11
N LYS A 96 0.55 16.82 2.16
CA LYS A 96 0.51 17.68 0.97
C LYS A 96 1.91 18.24 0.70
N THR A 97 2.37 18.20 -0.54
CA THR A 97 3.64 18.84 -0.91
C THR A 97 3.50 20.37 -0.87
N PRO A 98 4.58 21.11 -0.55
CA PRO A 98 4.56 22.57 -0.56
C PRO A 98 4.10 23.14 -1.90
N GLU A 99 3.31 24.21 -1.86
CA GLU A 99 2.91 24.94 -3.05
C GLU A 99 3.78 26.19 -3.20
N ILE A 100 4.64 26.19 -4.21
CA ILE A 100 5.43 27.37 -4.59
C ILE A 100 4.83 27.93 -5.88
N GLU A 101 4.35 29.16 -5.82
CA GLU A 101 3.78 29.88 -6.96
C GLU A 101 4.79 30.89 -7.53
N LEU A 102 4.82 30.99 -8.85
CA LEU A 102 5.60 31.96 -9.60
C LEU A 102 4.63 32.91 -10.30
N GLU A 103 4.90 34.19 -10.15
CA GLU A 103 4.17 35.27 -10.79
C GLU A 103 4.87 35.68 -12.09
N LYS A 104 4.11 36.25 -13.02
CA LYS A 104 4.68 36.80 -14.25
C LYS A 104 5.04 38.26 -14.01
N GLY A 105 6.33 38.58 -14.12
CA GLY A 105 6.83 39.95 -14.09
C GLY A 105 6.42 40.76 -15.33
N GLU A 106 6.48 42.08 -15.19
CA GLU A 106 6.10 43.04 -16.24
C GLU A 106 6.87 42.85 -17.56
N GLY A 107 8.11 42.34 -17.50
CA GLY A 107 8.97 42.06 -18.65
C GLY A 107 8.74 40.71 -19.34
N GLY A 108 7.84 39.88 -18.82
CA GLY A 108 7.65 38.50 -19.30
C GLY A 108 8.45 37.43 -18.56
N ASP A 109 9.33 37.84 -17.65
CA ASP A 109 10.08 36.94 -16.75
C ASP A 109 9.16 36.32 -15.68
N LEU A 110 9.55 35.15 -15.15
CA LEU A 110 8.88 34.54 -14.01
C LEU A 110 9.57 34.98 -12.72
N ILE A 111 8.80 35.57 -11.80
CA ILE A 111 9.28 36.10 -10.52
C ILE A 111 8.75 35.21 -9.39
N LEU A 112 9.65 34.77 -8.51
CA LEU A 112 9.31 34.17 -7.22
C LEU A 112 8.95 35.29 -6.23
N SER A 113 7.67 35.45 -5.90
CA SER A 113 7.26 36.38 -4.86
C SER A 113 7.63 35.81 -3.48
N GLY A 114 8.43 36.56 -2.70
CA GLY A 114 8.71 36.24 -1.29
C GLY A 114 10.06 35.61 -0.95
N PHE A 115 10.96 35.36 -1.92
CA PHE A 115 12.31 34.85 -1.65
C PHE A 115 13.38 35.91 -1.96
N ASN A 116 14.25 36.20 -0.99
CA ASN A 116 15.43 37.05 -1.22
C ASN A 116 16.56 36.17 -1.77
N LEU A 117 16.79 36.24 -3.08
CA LEU A 117 17.86 35.50 -3.76
C LEU A 117 19.20 36.24 -3.52
N GLY A 118 19.79 36.05 -2.36
CA GLY A 118 21.13 36.58 -2.06
C GLY A 118 22.20 35.86 -2.89
N ASP A 119 22.26 34.53 -2.74
CA ASP A 119 23.11 33.64 -3.54
C ASP A 119 22.24 32.81 -4.51
N LEU A 120 22.75 32.61 -5.73
CA LEU A 120 22.04 31.91 -6.80
C LEU A 120 21.89 30.42 -6.48
N GLU A 121 22.92 29.79 -5.88
CA GLU A 121 22.88 28.38 -5.48
C GLU A 121 21.89 28.15 -4.33
N GLU A 122 21.95 28.96 -3.27
CA GLU A 122 20.95 28.93 -2.19
C GLU A 122 19.55 29.22 -2.71
N GLY A 123 19.43 30.12 -3.69
CA GLY A 123 18.19 30.46 -4.37
C GLY A 123 17.51 29.30 -5.08
N PHE A 124 18.28 28.40 -5.71
CA PHE A 124 17.72 27.18 -6.31
C PHE A 124 17.30 26.15 -5.26
N LEU A 125 18.04 26.07 -4.13
CA LEU A 125 17.65 25.22 -3.00
C LEU A 125 16.33 25.67 -2.36
N CYS A 126 15.99 26.96 -2.41
CA CYS A 126 14.68 27.47 -1.96
C CYS A 126 13.50 26.88 -2.75
N LEU A 127 13.73 26.36 -3.97
CA LEU A 127 12.67 25.72 -4.76
C LEU A 127 12.42 24.28 -4.31
N ASN A 128 13.41 23.64 -3.67
CA ASN A 128 13.21 22.35 -3.05
C ASN A 128 12.14 22.46 -1.97
N GLY A 129 11.25 21.49 -1.95
CA GLY A 129 10.18 21.42 -0.98
C GLY A 129 10.67 20.75 0.30
N LYS A 130 10.02 21.04 1.41
CA LYS A 130 10.15 20.25 2.63
C LYS A 130 8.77 19.91 3.15
N LEU A 131 8.53 18.62 3.40
CA LEU A 131 7.34 18.14 4.06
C LEU A 131 7.35 18.52 5.55
N GLU A 132 6.19 18.58 6.18
CA GLU A 132 5.99 18.77 7.62
C GLU A 132 6.73 17.69 8.43
N ILE A 133 6.77 16.44 7.93
CA ILE A 133 7.58 15.36 8.52
C ILE A 133 9.09 15.58 8.43
N GLY A 134 9.53 16.59 7.68
CA GLY A 134 10.92 16.97 7.53
C GLY A 134 11.63 16.34 6.33
N LEU A 135 10.94 15.55 5.51
CA LEU A 135 11.47 14.98 4.28
C LEU A 135 11.63 16.07 3.21
N GLU A 136 12.82 16.16 2.63
CA GLU A 136 13.13 17.11 1.56
C GLU A 136 12.73 16.55 0.19
N LEU A 137 12.21 17.43 -0.66
CA LEU A 137 11.71 17.17 -2.00
C LEU A 137 12.49 17.97 -3.02
N VAL A 138 12.68 17.44 -4.21
CA VAL A 138 13.42 18.11 -5.28
C VAL A 138 12.44 18.82 -6.23
N ALA A 139 12.67 20.09 -6.53
CA ALA A 139 11.90 20.78 -7.57
C ALA A 139 12.18 20.16 -8.95
N LYS A 140 11.15 19.71 -9.66
CA LYS A 140 11.32 19.04 -10.97
C LYS A 140 10.76 19.81 -12.14
N LYS A 141 9.52 20.31 -12.01
CA LYS A 141 8.78 20.88 -13.14
C LYS A 141 8.00 22.10 -12.70
N VAL A 142 7.67 22.95 -13.66
CA VAL A 142 6.75 24.07 -13.48
C VAL A 142 5.49 23.78 -14.28
N LYS A 143 4.32 23.87 -13.65
CA LYS A 143 3.01 23.68 -14.28
C LYS A 143 2.25 25.00 -14.24
N ARG A 144 1.86 25.50 -15.42
CA ARG A 144 0.99 26.68 -15.52
C ARG A 144 -0.44 26.32 -15.10
N SER A 145 -1.06 27.21 -14.33
CA SER A 145 -2.47 27.09 -13.96
C SER A 145 -3.36 27.23 -15.19
N LYS A 146 -4.58 26.71 -15.10
CA LYS A 146 -5.59 26.80 -16.17
C LYS A 146 -6.33 28.14 -16.16
N ASP A 147 -6.02 29.02 -15.21
CA ASP A 147 -6.63 30.34 -15.13
C ASP A 147 -6.06 31.24 -16.24
N LEU A 148 -6.95 31.75 -17.08
CA LEU A 148 -6.62 32.58 -18.23
C LEU A 148 -6.51 34.07 -17.86
N GLU A 149 -7.17 34.50 -16.77
CA GLU A 149 -7.15 35.90 -16.33
C GLU A 149 -5.90 36.17 -15.50
N HIS A 150 -5.51 35.24 -14.62
CA HIS A 150 -4.35 35.38 -13.73
C HIS A 150 -3.48 34.11 -13.77
N PRO A 151 -2.69 33.89 -14.85
CA PRO A 151 -1.93 32.65 -15.01
C PRO A 151 -0.79 32.55 -14.00
N THR A 152 -0.99 31.76 -12.94
CA THR A 152 0.06 31.37 -11.99
C THR A 152 0.84 30.16 -12.50
N HIS A 153 2.11 30.04 -12.10
CA HIS A 153 2.90 28.85 -12.38
C HIS A 153 3.25 28.16 -11.07
N LYS A 154 3.05 26.85 -10.97
CA LYS A 154 3.31 26.07 -9.75
C LYS A 154 4.52 25.16 -9.93
N ILE A 155 5.39 25.11 -8.94
CA ILE A 155 6.47 24.13 -8.90
C ILE A 155 5.90 22.77 -8.48
N LEU A 156 6.23 21.73 -9.25
CA LEU A 156 5.97 20.34 -8.95
C LEU A 156 7.24 19.70 -8.42
N HIS A 157 7.12 19.11 -7.24
CA HIS A 157 8.20 18.41 -6.58
C HIS A 157 8.21 16.92 -6.91
N GLU A 158 9.39 16.32 -6.76
CA GLU A 158 9.60 14.88 -6.82
C GLU A 158 10.44 14.37 -5.65
N LEU A 159 10.50 13.05 -5.54
CA LEU A 159 11.35 12.37 -4.57
C LEU A 159 12.61 11.85 -5.25
N ASP A 160 13.76 12.12 -4.63
CA ASP A 160 14.95 11.32 -4.90
C ASP A 160 14.82 9.96 -4.19
N ALA A 161 14.82 8.89 -4.97
CA ALA A 161 14.57 7.53 -4.47
C ALA A 161 15.60 7.10 -3.41
N ARG A 162 16.88 7.41 -3.63
CA ARG A 162 17.98 6.94 -2.77
C ARG A 162 17.96 7.70 -1.45
N TYR A 163 17.84 9.02 -1.52
CA TYR A 163 17.69 9.91 -0.39
C TYR A 163 16.47 9.54 0.45
N THR A 164 15.30 9.41 -0.18
CA THR A 164 14.04 9.10 0.52
C THR A 164 14.10 7.75 1.23
N LYS A 165 14.66 6.72 0.59
CA LYS A 165 14.89 5.41 1.23
C LYS A 165 15.81 5.53 2.44
N ASN A 166 16.91 6.26 2.33
CA ASN A 166 17.83 6.46 3.44
C ASN A 166 17.19 7.25 4.59
N TRP A 167 16.39 8.26 4.27
CA TRP A 167 15.67 9.07 5.25
C TRP A 167 14.62 8.24 6.00
N LEU A 168 13.75 7.53 5.27
CA LEU A 168 12.72 6.65 5.85
C LEU A 168 13.35 5.52 6.68
N SER A 169 14.48 4.96 6.23
CA SER A 169 15.20 3.93 6.96
C SER A 169 15.64 4.40 8.35
N ARG A 170 16.08 5.66 8.47
CA ARG A 170 16.46 6.26 9.76
C ARG A 170 15.25 6.59 10.62
N GLU A 171 14.20 7.16 10.02
CA GLU A 171 12.99 7.57 10.75
C GLU A 171 12.19 6.37 11.28
N LEU A 172 12.12 5.28 10.51
CA LEU A 172 11.30 4.10 10.83
C LEU A 172 12.09 2.95 11.45
N GLY A 173 13.43 2.99 11.41
CA GLY A 173 14.28 1.88 11.85
C GLY A 173 14.24 0.64 10.94
N ILE A 174 13.74 0.79 9.70
CA ILE A 174 13.57 -0.30 8.73
C ILE A 174 14.75 -0.32 7.74
N HIS A 175 15.23 -1.50 7.36
CA HIS A 175 16.31 -1.60 6.38
C HIS A 175 15.86 -1.14 4.98
N ARG A 176 16.71 -0.37 4.29
CA ARG A 176 16.41 0.26 2.98
C ARG A 176 15.92 -0.70 1.87
N GLU A 177 16.26 -1.98 1.97
CA GLU A 177 15.83 -3.01 1.02
C GLU A 177 14.33 -3.32 1.12
N PHE A 178 13.75 -3.14 2.30
CA PHE A 178 12.30 -3.23 2.55
C PHE A 178 11.58 -1.91 2.34
N ILE A 179 12.24 -0.94 1.69
CA ILE A 179 11.65 0.36 1.35
C ILE A 179 11.66 0.51 -0.17
N VAL A 180 10.48 0.66 -0.75
CA VAL A 180 10.28 0.73 -2.21
C VAL A 180 9.59 2.03 -2.61
N GLN A 181 10.00 2.58 -3.75
CA GLN A 181 9.30 3.68 -4.36
C GLN A 181 8.22 3.11 -5.29
N GLY A 182 6.96 3.47 -5.06
CA GLY A 182 5.81 2.99 -5.80
C GLY A 182 4.61 2.73 -4.89
N SER A 183 3.54 2.22 -5.49
CA SER A 183 2.33 1.80 -4.80
C SER A 183 2.32 0.27 -4.62
N VAL A 184 1.70 -0.17 -3.52
CA VAL A 184 1.16 -1.53 -3.38
C VAL A 184 -0.36 -1.40 -3.41
N ASP A 185 -0.99 -2.17 -4.31
CA ASP A 185 -2.43 -2.19 -4.56
C ASP A 185 -3.13 -3.28 -3.73
#